data_AF-A0A960K0X4-F1
#
_entry.id   AF-A0A960K0X4-F1
#
_cell.length_a   1.000
_cell.length_b   1.000
_cell.length_c   1.000
_cell.angle_alpha   90.00
_cell.angle_beta   90.00
_cell.angle_gamma   90.00
#
_symmetry.space_group_name_H-M   'P 1'
#
loop_
_entity.id
_entity.type
_entity.pdbx_description
1 polymer ?
#
loop_
_entity_poly.entity_id
_entity_poly.type
_entity_poly.pdbx_seq_one_letter_code
_entity_poly.pdbx_strand_id
1 'polypeptide(L)'
;AGGLLALRLVAGFLHRLIDEYRRERDAEALEDALDWLRQRHGAETVSNILLAFRRRYLTSAEPDRGGGRGSLPPEEEALLLEDLLVLWALNENPAVGAWQPLFDDRNLEEETGYRELLGELSDFFEERPGFGPDDASFFELLQAPARAAPDSLVQQLGFLLRLEEPLVEDLREDLLLGMDVLREEQRPIFPGPGGGPPGPGPSQVLAYDEAEEPELFSPDRDWMPEAVLLAKNVYVWLDQLSRSYGRPIRHLDEIPERELDRIAGDGITALWLIGIWRRSHASERIKRLCGNPEAAASAYSIFDYHIDPDLGGDEALETLRRRAWQRRVRLACDMVPNHMGIDSRWVLERPELFLSVPRCPYPNYTFDGPDLSPDPQVGIFLEDHYYDRTDAAVVFKRLDRRSGEVSYLYHGNDGTGMPWNDTAQLDYLNPATREAVLEAILEVARHFPVIRFDAA
;
A
#
# COMPACT_ATOMS: atom_id res chain seq x y z
N ALA A 1 -4.32 -7.49 8.79
CA ALA A 1 -2.85 -7.36 8.77
C ALA A 1 -2.25 -7.55 10.18
N GLY A 2 -2.91 -7.08 11.23
CA GLY A 2 -2.43 -7.15 12.62
C GLY A 2 -2.21 -8.57 13.14
N GLY A 3 -3.05 -9.53 12.77
CA GLY A 3 -2.88 -10.92 13.20
C GLY A 3 -1.59 -11.60 12.73
N LEU A 4 -1.17 -11.34 11.48
CA LEU A 4 0.10 -11.83 10.95
C LEU A 4 1.30 -11.15 11.62
N LEU A 5 1.19 -9.86 11.93
CA LEU A 5 2.20 -9.13 12.69
C LEU A 5 2.36 -9.72 14.09
N ALA A 6 1.26 -9.99 14.80
CA ALA A 6 1.30 -10.65 16.10
C ALA A 6 1.94 -12.04 16.04
N LEU A 7 1.59 -12.84 15.04
CA LEU A 7 2.18 -14.17 14.84
C LEU A 7 3.72 -14.07 14.71
N ARG A 8 4.21 -13.13 13.88
CA ARG A 8 5.65 -12.87 13.74
C ARG A 8 6.29 -12.48 15.07
N LEU A 9 5.62 -11.66 15.87
CA LEU A 9 6.15 -11.20 17.17
C LEU A 9 6.20 -12.32 18.20
N VAL A 10 5.19 -13.19 18.24
CA VAL A 10 5.21 -14.39 19.08
C VAL A 10 6.35 -15.31 18.65
N ALA A 11 6.51 -15.57 17.35
CA ALA A 11 7.62 -16.39 16.84
C ALA A 11 8.99 -15.79 17.20
N GLY A 12 9.19 -14.49 16.96
CA GLY A 12 10.44 -13.80 17.30
C GLY A 12 10.76 -13.83 18.80
N PHE A 13 9.74 -13.74 19.65
CA PHE A 13 9.91 -13.93 21.09
C PHE A 13 10.36 -15.35 21.45
N LEU A 14 9.80 -16.38 20.81
CA LEU A 14 10.18 -17.77 21.08
C LEU A 14 11.64 -18.04 20.71
N HIS A 15 12.13 -17.52 19.58
CA HIS A 15 13.56 -17.54 19.25
C HIS A 15 14.42 -16.87 20.33
N ARG A 16 14.03 -15.66 20.75
CA ARG A 16 14.73 -14.94 21.81
C ARG A 16 14.76 -15.70 23.14
N LEU A 17 13.68 -16.38 23.48
CA LEU A 17 13.59 -17.21 24.68
C LEU A 17 14.57 -18.39 24.62
N ILE A 18 14.71 -19.05 23.47
CA ILE A 18 15.66 -20.15 23.27
C ILE A 18 17.10 -19.64 23.38
N ASP A 19 17.42 -18.52 22.72
CA ASP A 19 18.73 -17.87 22.83
C ASP A 19 19.11 -17.55 24.27
N GLU A 20 18.16 -17.00 25.04
CA GLU A 20 18.40 -16.61 26.42
C GLU A 20 18.58 -17.83 27.34
N TYR A 21 17.78 -18.89 27.12
CA TYR A 21 17.97 -20.17 27.78
C TYR A 21 19.39 -20.70 27.57
N ARG A 22 19.87 -20.69 26.31
CA ARG A 22 21.22 -21.14 25.99
C ARG A 22 22.28 -20.27 26.66
N ARG A 23 22.10 -18.95 26.64
CA ARG A 23 23.04 -18.00 27.22
C ARG A 23 23.20 -18.16 28.74
N GLU A 24 22.10 -18.39 29.46
CA GLU A 24 22.09 -18.35 30.93
C GLU A 24 22.13 -19.71 31.62
N ARG A 25 21.67 -20.77 30.95
CA ARG A 25 21.53 -22.10 31.55
C ARG A 25 22.41 -23.14 30.88
N ASP A 26 22.37 -23.22 29.56
CA ASP A 26 23.00 -24.32 28.83
C ASP A 26 23.38 -23.94 27.40
N ALA A 27 24.62 -23.48 27.22
CA ALA A 27 25.11 -22.93 25.95
C ALA A 27 25.03 -23.93 24.78
N GLU A 28 25.22 -25.21 25.08
CA GLU A 28 25.27 -26.32 24.10
C GLU A 28 23.94 -27.09 24.06
N ALA A 29 22.85 -26.55 24.61
CA ALA A 29 21.59 -27.28 24.78
C ALA A 29 21.06 -27.89 23.47
N LEU A 30 21.13 -27.15 22.35
CA LEU A 30 20.63 -27.62 21.06
C LEU A 30 21.59 -28.62 20.40
N GLU A 31 22.89 -28.40 20.54
CA GLU A 31 23.94 -29.29 20.08
C GLU A 31 23.88 -30.65 20.81
N ASP A 32 23.76 -30.63 22.14
CA ASP A 32 23.57 -31.81 22.98
C ASP A 32 22.24 -32.52 22.66
N ALA A 33 21.17 -31.77 22.40
CA ALA A 33 19.87 -32.33 22.00
C ALA A 33 19.99 -33.08 20.67
N LEU A 34 20.69 -32.52 19.68
CA LEU A 34 20.96 -33.20 18.41
C LEU A 34 21.77 -34.48 18.61
N ASP A 35 22.81 -34.46 19.43
CA ASP A 35 23.61 -35.65 19.72
C ASP A 35 22.81 -36.73 20.43
N TRP A 36 21.95 -36.33 21.36
CA TRP A 36 21.03 -37.22 22.06
C TRP A 36 20.01 -37.86 21.11
N LEU A 37 19.46 -37.09 20.16
CA LEU A 37 18.56 -37.59 19.11
C LEU A 37 19.29 -38.54 18.15
N ARG A 38 20.53 -38.22 17.75
CA ARG A 38 21.35 -39.05 16.86
C ARG A 38 21.67 -40.41 17.50
N GLN A 39 21.87 -40.45 18.82
CA GLN A 39 22.11 -41.70 19.55
C GLN A 39 20.89 -42.63 19.57
N ARG A 40 19.67 -42.07 19.58
CA ARG A 40 18.42 -42.83 19.65
C ARG A 40 17.88 -43.24 18.28
N HIS A 41 17.87 -42.32 17.31
CA HIS A 41 17.21 -42.51 16.03
C HIS A 41 18.19 -42.69 14.85
N GLY A 42 19.49 -42.48 15.09
CA GLY A 42 20.52 -42.48 14.06
C GLY A 42 20.63 -41.12 13.35
N ALA A 43 21.86 -40.75 12.97
CA ALA A 43 22.16 -39.44 12.39
C ALA A 43 21.47 -39.19 11.04
N GLU A 44 21.29 -40.22 10.22
CA GLU A 44 20.59 -40.09 8.93
C GLU A 44 19.11 -39.73 9.12
N THR A 45 18.44 -40.32 10.12
CA THR A 45 17.04 -40.05 10.43
C THR A 45 16.84 -38.60 10.88
N VAL A 46 17.66 -38.13 11.81
CA VAL A 46 17.60 -36.74 12.31
C VAL A 46 17.84 -35.74 11.18
N SER A 47 18.88 -35.95 10.38
CA SER A 47 19.20 -35.05 9.27
C SER A 47 18.11 -35.05 8.19
N ASN A 48 17.47 -36.20 7.92
CA ASN A 48 16.33 -36.28 6.99
C ASN A 48 15.12 -35.46 7.46
N ILE A 49 14.81 -35.45 8.76
CA ILE A 49 13.72 -34.64 9.34
C ILE A 49 14.01 -33.16 9.17
N LEU A 50 15.22 -32.70 9.54
CA LEU A 50 15.63 -31.30 9.43
C LEU A 50 15.65 -30.81 7.96
N LEU A 51 16.10 -31.66 7.04
CA LEU A 51 16.07 -31.36 5.61
C LEU A 51 14.65 -31.30 5.04
N ALA A 52 13.73 -32.15 5.52
CA ALA A 52 12.32 -32.09 5.15
C ALA A 52 11.68 -30.77 5.61
N PHE A 53 11.93 -30.36 6.85
CA PHE A 53 11.54 -29.07 7.39
C PHE A 53 12.08 -27.91 6.53
N ARG A 54 13.39 -27.87 6.28
CA ARG A 54 14.02 -26.81 5.47
C ARG A 54 13.39 -26.68 4.08
N ARG A 55 13.20 -27.80 3.38
CA ARG A 55 12.59 -27.79 2.02
C ARG A 55 11.18 -27.21 2.01
N ARG A 56 10.43 -27.39 3.10
CA ARG A 56 9.01 -27.04 3.15
C ARG A 56 8.75 -25.62 3.62
N TYR A 57 9.55 -25.11 4.55
CA TYR A 57 9.26 -23.84 5.24
C TYR A 57 10.29 -22.73 4.98
N LEU A 58 11.50 -23.04 4.50
CA LEU A 58 12.61 -22.07 4.39
C LEU A 58 13.06 -21.77 2.94
N THR A 59 12.14 -21.70 1.98
CA THR A 59 12.39 -21.59 0.52
C THR A 59 13.00 -20.25 0.03
N SER A 60 13.83 -19.58 0.84
CA SER A 60 14.63 -18.41 0.44
C SER A 60 16.16 -18.60 0.51
N ALA A 61 16.67 -19.77 0.88
CA ALA A 61 18.09 -20.07 0.68
C ALA A 61 18.35 -20.37 -0.82
N GLU A 62 19.38 -19.74 -1.41
CA GLU A 62 19.83 -19.95 -2.79
C GLU A 62 19.76 -21.42 -3.24
N PRO A 63 19.53 -21.71 -4.54
CA PRO A 63 19.64 -23.06 -5.06
C PRO A 63 21.04 -23.60 -4.75
N ASP A 64 21.05 -24.66 -3.95
CA ASP A 64 22.14 -25.59 -3.69
C ASP A 64 23.38 -25.36 -4.57
N ARG A 65 24.31 -24.49 -4.11
CA ARG A 65 25.67 -24.40 -4.69
C ARG A 65 26.51 -25.57 -4.18
N GLY A 66 26.02 -26.79 -4.33
CA GLY A 66 26.68 -27.94 -3.75
C GLY A 66 25.90 -29.23 -3.86
N GLY A 67 25.44 -29.58 -5.07
CA GLY A 67 24.86 -30.89 -5.36
C GLY A 67 25.65 -32.03 -4.71
N GLY A 68 25.10 -32.53 -3.60
CA GLY A 68 25.72 -33.56 -2.79
C GLY A 68 24.76 -34.00 -1.71
N ARG A 69 24.51 -35.31 -1.63
CA ARG A 69 23.96 -35.98 -0.45
C ARG A 69 24.94 -35.85 0.73
N GLY A 70 25.14 -34.64 1.24
CA GLY A 70 26.06 -34.31 2.31
C GLY A 70 25.32 -33.87 3.57
N SER A 71 25.79 -34.31 4.73
CA SER A 71 25.30 -33.85 6.03
C SER A 71 25.40 -32.33 6.15
N LEU A 72 24.37 -31.69 6.73
CA LEU A 72 24.42 -30.28 7.06
C LEU A 72 25.54 -30.02 8.10
N PRO A 73 26.16 -28.83 8.10
CA PRO A 73 27.04 -28.40 9.19
C PRO A 73 26.31 -28.48 10.53
N PRO A 74 26.97 -28.89 11.64
CA PRO A 74 26.32 -29.00 12.95
C PRO A 74 25.63 -27.72 13.43
N GLU A 75 26.23 -26.55 13.17
CA GLU A 75 25.65 -25.24 13.49
C GLU A 75 24.34 -24.98 12.72
N GLU A 76 24.26 -25.44 11.47
CA GLU A 76 23.04 -25.30 10.66
C GLU A 76 21.95 -26.27 11.13
N GLU A 77 22.30 -27.48 11.57
CA GLU A 77 21.32 -28.40 12.16
C GLU A 77 20.75 -27.87 13.49
N ALA A 78 21.56 -27.18 14.30
CA ALA A 78 21.10 -26.57 15.56
C ALA A 78 20.08 -25.45 15.30
N LEU A 79 20.34 -24.59 14.30
CA LEU A 79 19.40 -23.56 13.89
C LEU A 79 18.09 -24.14 13.33
N LEU A 80 18.16 -25.20 12.53
CA LEU A 80 16.97 -25.88 12.03
C LEU A 80 16.17 -26.55 13.14
N LEU A 81 16.84 -27.07 14.18
CA LEU A 81 16.19 -27.63 15.36
C LEU A 81 15.43 -26.54 16.14
N GLU A 82 16.03 -25.36 16.29
CA GLU A 82 15.39 -24.20 16.90
C GLU A 82 14.13 -23.78 16.15
N ASP A 83 14.22 -23.58 14.83
CA ASP A 83 13.07 -23.23 14.00
C ASP A 83 11.95 -24.28 14.07
N LEU A 84 12.32 -25.57 14.17
CA LEU A 84 11.39 -26.68 14.31
C LEU A 84 10.67 -26.67 15.67
N LEU A 85 11.35 -26.30 16.75
CA LEU A 85 10.73 -26.10 18.08
C LEU A 85 9.77 -24.92 18.07
N VAL A 86 10.11 -23.83 17.39
CA VAL A 86 9.21 -22.67 17.22
C VAL A 86 7.98 -23.04 16.38
N LEU A 87 8.17 -23.77 15.27
CA LEU A 87 7.06 -24.29 14.45
C LEU A 87 6.09 -25.12 15.30
N TRP A 88 6.62 -26.03 16.10
CA TRP A 88 5.82 -26.84 17.02
C TRP A 88 5.04 -25.97 18.01
N ALA A 89 5.70 -25.05 18.70
CA ALA A 89 5.07 -24.18 19.69
C ALA A 89 3.96 -23.30 19.09
N LEU A 90 4.10 -22.86 17.84
CA LEU A 90 3.07 -22.14 17.11
C LEU A 90 1.87 -23.04 16.75
N ASN A 91 2.10 -24.28 16.30
CA ASN A 91 1.01 -25.21 15.98
C ASN A 91 0.22 -25.65 17.23
N GLU A 92 0.84 -25.66 18.41
CA GLU A 92 0.17 -25.91 19.69
C GLU A 92 -0.58 -24.69 20.25
N ASN A 93 -0.50 -23.52 19.61
CA ASN A 93 -1.12 -22.27 20.08
C ASN A 93 -2.53 -22.08 19.48
N PRO A 94 -3.62 -22.18 20.25
CA PRO A 94 -4.98 -22.08 19.69
C PRO A 94 -5.29 -20.70 19.09
N ALA A 95 -4.64 -19.63 19.59
CA ALA A 95 -4.87 -18.26 19.15
C ALA A 95 -4.43 -18.01 17.70
N VAL A 96 -3.61 -18.91 17.12
CA VAL A 96 -3.12 -18.77 15.74
C VAL A 96 -3.95 -19.56 14.72
N GLY A 97 -5.07 -20.17 15.13
CA GLY A 97 -5.86 -21.08 14.28
C GLY A 97 -6.29 -20.51 12.93
N ALA A 98 -6.60 -19.21 12.85
CA ALA A 98 -6.95 -18.55 11.59
C ALA A 98 -5.79 -18.50 10.57
N TRP A 99 -4.54 -18.65 11.04
CA TRP A 99 -3.32 -18.60 10.23
C TRP A 99 -2.61 -19.94 10.10
N GLN A 100 -3.10 -20.99 10.78
CA GLN A 100 -2.53 -22.35 10.71
C GLN A 100 -2.22 -22.83 9.27
N PRO A 101 -3.05 -22.56 8.23
CA PRO A 101 -2.73 -22.99 6.87
C PRO A 101 -1.39 -22.49 6.32
N LEU A 102 -0.77 -21.47 6.92
CA LEU A 102 0.51 -20.90 6.50
C LEU A 102 1.73 -21.69 7.03
N PHE A 103 1.59 -22.37 8.18
CA PHE A 103 2.70 -23.04 8.89
C PHE A 103 2.28 -24.39 9.50
N ASP A 104 1.23 -25.00 8.98
CA ASP A 104 0.74 -26.32 9.39
C ASP A 104 1.83 -27.40 9.25
N ASP A 105 2.01 -28.22 10.30
CA ASP A 105 3.08 -29.22 10.41
C ASP A 105 2.65 -30.66 10.04
N ARG A 106 1.38 -30.88 9.65
CA ARG A 106 0.85 -32.21 9.26
C ARG A 106 1.68 -32.94 8.21
N ASN A 107 2.26 -32.22 7.23
CA ASN A 107 3.10 -32.85 6.21
C ASN A 107 4.39 -33.45 6.84
N LEU A 108 4.97 -32.80 7.85
CA LEU A 108 6.13 -33.35 8.55
C LEU A 108 5.76 -34.58 9.36
N GLU A 109 4.59 -34.58 9.98
CA GLU A 109 4.06 -35.73 10.72
C GLU A 109 3.76 -36.93 9.80
N GLU A 110 3.25 -36.70 8.60
CA GLU A 110 2.95 -37.76 7.64
C GLU A 110 4.20 -38.31 6.92
N GLU A 111 5.18 -37.45 6.64
CA GLU A 111 6.37 -37.80 5.84
C GLU A 111 7.57 -38.26 6.67
N THR A 112 7.58 -37.96 7.99
CA THR A 112 8.76 -38.15 8.85
C THR A 112 8.41 -38.59 10.27
N GLY A 113 9.42 -38.90 11.10
CA GLY A 113 9.27 -39.18 12.53
C GLY A 113 9.21 -37.94 13.44
N TYR A 114 8.74 -36.80 12.93
CA TYR A 114 8.77 -35.50 13.61
C TYR A 114 8.14 -35.50 15.02
N ARG A 115 6.96 -36.12 15.20
CA ARG A 115 6.29 -36.18 16.51
C ARG A 115 7.04 -37.05 17.53
N GLU A 116 7.64 -38.16 17.08
CA GLU A 116 8.49 -39.00 17.94
C GLU A 116 9.74 -38.23 18.37
N LEU A 117 10.37 -37.51 17.43
CA LEU A 117 11.53 -36.65 17.71
C LEU A 117 11.19 -35.56 18.74
N LEU A 118 10.02 -34.93 18.67
CA LEU A 118 9.57 -33.94 19.66
C LEU A 118 9.33 -34.54 21.05
N GLY A 119 8.73 -35.74 21.12
CA GLY A 119 8.53 -36.44 22.39
C GLY A 119 9.87 -36.75 23.07
N GLU A 120 10.83 -37.20 22.28
CA GLU A 120 12.19 -37.47 22.74
C GLU A 120 12.88 -36.14 23.18
N LEU A 121 12.78 -35.06 22.41
CA LEU A 121 13.28 -33.75 22.86
C LEU A 121 12.67 -33.30 24.20
N SER A 122 11.38 -33.55 24.42
CA SER A 122 10.75 -33.27 25.71
C SER A 122 11.45 -34.02 26.85
N ASP A 123 11.67 -35.33 26.70
CA ASP A 123 12.38 -36.15 27.69
C ASP A 123 13.81 -35.66 27.94
N PHE A 124 14.52 -35.23 26.88
CA PHE A 124 15.87 -34.66 27.01
C PHE A 124 15.87 -33.38 27.87
N PHE A 125 14.93 -32.48 27.63
CA PHE A 125 14.86 -31.20 28.32
C PHE A 125 14.26 -31.30 29.74
N GLU A 126 13.58 -32.39 30.10
CA GLU A 126 13.14 -32.65 31.48
C GLU A 126 14.31 -32.82 32.46
N GLU A 127 15.46 -33.33 31.99
CA GLU A 127 16.67 -33.51 32.82
C GLU A 127 17.56 -32.25 32.88
N ARG A 128 17.22 -31.20 32.12
CA ARG A 128 17.99 -29.95 32.00
C ARG A 128 17.50 -28.90 33.01
N PRO A 129 18.35 -27.94 33.41
CA PRO A 129 17.94 -26.87 34.32
C PRO A 129 16.77 -26.07 33.74
N GLY A 130 15.81 -25.71 34.59
CA GLY A 130 14.72 -24.82 34.25
C GLY A 130 15.17 -23.36 34.07
N PHE A 131 14.26 -22.53 33.60
CA PHE A 131 14.54 -21.12 33.31
C PHE A 131 13.37 -20.19 33.69
N GLY A 132 13.71 -18.94 34.01
CA GLY A 132 12.78 -17.96 34.56
C GLY A 132 12.54 -18.07 36.07
N PRO A 133 11.64 -17.25 36.63
CA PRO A 133 11.43 -17.11 38.08
C PRO A 133 10.78 -18.34 38.74
N ASP A 134 10.03 -19.14 37.98
CA ASP A 134 9.34 -20.34 38.46
C ASP A 134 10.10 -21.64 38.18
N ASP A 135 11.35 -21.56 37.67
CA ASP A 135 12.17 -22.70 37.26
C ASP A 135 11.44 -23.66 36.30
N ALA A 136 10.67 -23.08 35.37
CA ALA A 136 9.84 -23.82 34.43
C ALA A 136 10.68 -24.62 33.43
N SER A 137 10.15 -25.75 32.95
CA SER A 137 10.84 -26.56 31.96
C SER A 137 10.91 -25.85 30.61
N PHE A 138 11.85 -26.26 29.76
CA PHE A 138 12.05 -25.66 28.44
C PHE A 138 10.77 -25.67 27.58
N PHE A 139 10.07 -26.81 27.52
CA PHE A 139 8.82 -26.93 26.76
C PHE A 139 7.67 -26.12 27.38
N GLU A 140 7.63 -25.96 28.70
CA GLU A 140 6.64 -25.09 29.36
C GLU A 140 6.85 -23.63 29.02
N LEU A 141 8.10 -23.19 28.88
CA LEU A 141 8.46 -21.83 28.49
C LEU A 141 8.03 -21.52 27.06
N LEU A 142 8.27 -22.43 26.12
CA LEU A 142 7.81 -22.27 24.73
C LEU A 142 6.28 -22.17 24.62
N GLN A 143 5.55 -22.85 25.52
CA GLN A 143 4.10 -22.79 25.58
C GLN A 143 3.56 -21.65 26.46
N ALA A 144 4.41 -20.92 27.17
CA ALA A 144 3.98 -19.93 28.16
C ALA A 144 3.04 -18.85 27.59
N PRO A 145 3.28 -18.27 26.38
CA PRO A 145 2.36 -17.30 25.81
C PRO A 145 0.98 -17.90 25.54
N ALA A 146 0.94 -19.08 24.91
CA ALA A 146 -0.30 -19.79 24.60
C ALA A 146 -1.08 -20.20 25.86
N ARG A 147 -0.40 -20.63 26.92
CA ARG A 147 -1.03 -20.96 28.21
C ARG A 147 -1.57 -19.72 28.92
N ALA A 148 -0.87 -18.59 28.85
CA ALA A 148 -1.29 -17.36 29.50
C ALA A 148 -2.55 -16.74 28.86
N ALA A 149 -2.72 -16.90 27.55
CA ALA A 149 -3.89 -16.41 26.82
C ALA A 149 -4.20 -17.28 25.57
N PRO A 150 -4.94 -18.39 25.72
CA PRO A 150 -5.10 -19.39 24.65
C PRO A 150 -5.86 -18.90 23.43
N ASP A 151 -6.78 -17.94 23.61
CA ASP A 151 -7.72 -17.52 22.56
C ASP A 151 -7.44 -16.10 22.03
N SER A 152 -6.32 -15.46 22.41
CA SER A 152 -6.10 -14.05 22.08
C SER A 152 -4.63 -13.67 21.93
N LEU A 153 -4.20 -13.44 20.67
CA LEU A 153 -2.86 -12.94 20.37
C LEU A 153 -2.57 -11.58 21.04
N VAL A 154 -3.56 -10.67 21.13
CA VAL A 154 -3.40 -9.38 21.84
C VAL A 154 -3.03 -9.59 23.30
N GLN A 155 -3.70 -10.54 23.97
CA GLN A 155 -3.41 -10.86 25.36
C GLN A 155 -2.08 -11.59 25.51
N GLN A 156 -1.68 -12.41 24.53
CA GLN A 156 -0.34 -13.02 24.49
C GLN A 156 0.74 -11.95 24.40
N LEU A 157 0.64 -10.99 23.47
CA LEU A 157 1.60 -9.86 23.39
C LEU A 157 1.65 -9.05 24.70
N GLY A 158 0.49 -8.84 25.35
CA GLY A 158 0.41 -8.19 26.65
C GLY A 158 0.99 -9.02 27.81
N PHE A 159 1.02 -10.35 27.69
CA PHE A 159 1.77 -11.22 28.59
C PHE A 159 3.28 -11.07 28.36
N LEU A 160 3.75 -11.09 27.11
CA LEU A 160 5.16 -10.91 26.76
C LEU A 160 5.75 -9.61 27.31
N LEU A 161 5.02 -8.50 27.19
CA LEU A 161 5.46 -7.19 27.71
C LEU A 161 5.67 -7.12 29.23
N ARG A 162 5.15 -8.10 29.99
CA ARG A 162 5.30 -8.19 31.45
C ARG A 162 6.48 -9.04 31.89
N LEU A 163 7.18 -9.69 30.96
CA LEU A 163 8.37 -10.47 31.24
C LEU A 163 9.58 -9.55 31.50
N GLU A 164 10.64 -10.12 32.08
CA GLU A 164 11.84 -9.37 32.45
C GLU A 164 12.57 -8.77 31.24
N GLU A 165 13.28 -7.65 31.46
CA GLU A 165 13.87 -6.82 30.40
C GLU A 165 14.74 -7.60 29.38
N PRO A 166 15.62 -8.57 29.73
CA PRO A 166 16.47 -9.24 28.75
C PRO A 166 15.71 -9.97 27.62
N LEU A 167 14.48 -10.41 27.89
CA LEU A 167 13.62 -11.13 26.95
C LEU A 167 12.80 -10.21 26.05
N VAL A 168 12.64 -8.93 26.43
CA VAL A 168 11.65 -8.02 25.84
C VAL A 168 12.29 -6.73 25.31
N GLU A 169 13.51 -6.38 25.73
CA GLU A 169 14.18 -5.11 25.44
C GLU A 169 14.11 -4.72 23.96
N ASP A 170 14.56 -5.60 23.06
CA ASP A 170 14.61 -5.35 21.62
C ASP A 170 13.25 -5.53 20.90
N LEU A 171 12.28 -6.18 21.54
CA LEU A 171 10.96 -6.46 20.96
C LEU A 171 9.87 -5.50 21.48
N ARG A 172 10.17 -4.68 22.50
CA ARG A 172 9.17 -3.88 23.22
C ARG A 172 8.37 -2.94 22.32
N GLU A 173 9.05 -2.20 21.45
CA GLU A 173 8.39 -1.26 20.54
C GLU A 173 7.49 -1.99 19.55
N ASP A 174 7.96 -3.09 18.97
CA ASP A 174 7.20 -3.89 18.03
C ASP A 174 6.00 -4.60 18.70
N LEU A 175 6.15 -5.06 19.94
CA LEU A 175 5.06 -5.63 20.74
C LEU A 175 3.96 -4.60 21.01
N LEU A 176 4.32 -3.37 21.38
CA LEU A 176 3.37 -2.27 21.58
C LEU A 176 2.64 -1.93 20.28
N LEU A 177 3.38 -1.79 19.18
CA LEU A 177 2.82 -1.54 17.85
C LEU A 177 1.85 -2.65 17.43
N GLY A 178 2.26 -3.92 17.59
CA GLY A 178 1.43 -5.08 17.26
C GLY A 178 0.12 -5.10 18.06
N MET A 179 0.17 -4.74 19.34
CA MET A 179 -1.02 -4.62 20.19
C MET A 179 -1.95 -3.49 19.72
N ASP A 180 -1.40 -2.33 19.37
CA ASP A 180 -2.20 -1.18 18.94
C ASP A 180 -2.86 -1.43 17.58
N VAL A 181 -2.15 -2.03 16.62
CA VAL A 181 -2.70 -2.44 15.33
C VAL A 181 -3.85 -3.43 15.53
N LEU A 182 -3.66 -4.46 16.37
CA LEU A 182 -4.71 -5.44 16.64
C LEU A 182 -5.92 -4.84 17.36
N ARG A 183 -5.69 -3.93 18.31
CA ARG A 183 -6.78 -3.24 19.01
C ARG A 183 -7.60 -2.38 18.06
N GLU A 184 -6.96 -1.70 17.12
CA GLU A 184 -7.66 -0.90 16.12
C GLU A 184 -8.43 -1.79 15.14
N GLU A 185 -7.85 -2.91 14.68
CA GLU A 185 -8.56 -3.90 13.85
C GLU A 185 -9.75 -4.55 14.57
N GLN A 186 -9.64 -4.78 15.89
CA GLN A 186 -10.67 -5.42 16.72
C GLN A 186 -11.65 -4.42 17.35
N ARG A 187 -11.47 -3.11 17.10
CA ARG A 187 -12.30 -2.08 17.69
C ARG A 187 -13.76 -2.29 17.28
N PRO A 188 -14.72 -2.42 18.22
CA PRO A 188 -16.11 -2.66 17.88
C PRO A 188 -16.67 -1.50 17.04
N ILE A 189 -17.05 -1.79 15.81
CA ILE A 189 -17.70 -0.83 14.91
C ILE A 189 -19.21 -1.02 15.05
N PHE A 190 -19.89 -0.07 15.70
CA PHE A 190 -21.31 -0.20 16.06
C PHE A 190 -22.25 0.17 14.89
N PRO A 191 -23.25 -0.67 14.56
CA PRO A 191 -24.20 -0.43 13.45
C PRO A 191 -24.86 0.95 13.53
N GLY A 192 -24.90 1.65 12.39
CA GLY A 192 -25.64 2.88 12.22
C GLY A 192 -27.16 2.65 12.26
N PRO A 193 -27.98 3.72 12.27
CA PRO A 193 -29.45 3.60 12.29
C PRO A 193 -29.92 2.90 11.01
N GLY A 194 -30.24 1.61 11.11
CA GLY A 194 -30.53 0.75 9.95
C GLY A 194 -30.22 -0.74 10.17
N GLY A 195 -29.52 -1.10 11.25
CA GLY A 195 -29.32 -2.50 11.64
C GLY A 195 -28.31 -3.27 10.79
N GLY A 196 -27.64 -2.60 9.84
CA GLY A 196 -26.49 -3.14 9.12
C GLY A 196 -25.17 -2.74 9.80
N PRO A 197 -24.12 -3.57 9.74
CA PRO A 197 -22.79 -3.20 10.22
C PRO A 197 -22.30 -1.95 9.45
N PRO A 198 -21.61 -0.99 10.09
CA PRO A 198 -20.92 0.09 9.39
C PRO A 198 -19.59 -0.49 8.95
N GLY A 199 -19.58 -0.99 7.74
CA GLY A 199 -18.42 -1.42 6.99
C GLY A 199 -18.84 -1.39 5.53
N PRO A 200 -17.90 -1.49 4.58
CA PRO A 200 -18.30 -1.81 3.22
C PRO A 200 -19.22 -3.05 3.33
N GLY A 201 -20.41 -2.98 2.74
CA GLY A 201 -21.25 -4.17 2.58
C GLY A 201 -20.41 -5.32 1.99
N PRO A 202 -20.88 -6.57 2.01
CA PRO A 202 -20.12 -7.71 1.50
C PRO A 202 -19.39 -7.34 0.20
N SER A 203 -18.06 -7.27 0.26
CA SER A 203 -17.23 -6.88 -0.88
C SER A 203 -17.32 -8.00 -1.89
N GLN A 204 -18.16 -7.81 -2.90
CA GLN A 204 -18.18 -8.69 -4.04
C GLN A 204 -16.97 -8.35 -4.88
N VAL A 205 -16.04 -9.29 -5.00
CA VAL A 205 -15.05 -9.22 -6.08
C VAL A 205 -15.87 -9.22 -7.36
N LEU A 206 -15.87 -8.11 -8.08
CA LEU A 206 -16.45 -8.05 -9.41
C LEU A 206 -15.63 -9.00 -10.28
N ALA A 207 -16.15 -10.20 -10.47
CA ALA A 207 -15.69 -11.11 -11.50
C ALA A 207 -16.25 -10.56 -12.81
N TYR A 208 -15.44 -9.79 -13.51
CA TYR A 208 -15.70 -9.52 -14.91
C TYR A 208 -15.46 -10.85 -15.64
N ASP A 209 -16.48 -11.38 -16.30
CA ASP A 209 -16.22 -12.38 -17.33
C ASP A 209 -15.17 -11.75 -18.24
N GLU A 210 -14.02 -12.41 -18.40
CA GLU A 210 -13.05 -12.11 -19.46
C GLU A 210 -13.77 -12.38 -20.79
N ALA A 211 -14.72 -11.53 -21.16
CA ALA A 211 -15.06 -11.34 -22.55
C ALA A 211 -13.72 -10.94 -23.17
N GLU A 212 -13.12 -11.87 -23.91
CA GLU A 212 -11.93 -11.66 -24.71
C GLU A 212 -12.20 -10.48 -25.64
N GLU A 213 -12.03 -9.25 -25.16
CA GLU A 213 -11.86 -8.09 -26.01
C GLU A 213 -10.45 -8.25 -26.57
N PRO A 214 -10.30 -8.63 -27.85
CA PRO A 214 -8.98 -8.85 -28.40
C PRO A 214 -8.17 -7.57 -28.27
N GLU A 215 -7.01 -7.67 -27.63
CA GLU A 215 -6.06 -6.57 -27.50
C GLU A 215 -5.58 -6.14 -28.90
N LEU A 216 -6.22 -5.13 -29.47
CA LEU A 216 -5.90 -4.58 -30.79
C LEU A 216 -4.79 -3.53 -30.68
N PHE A 217 -3.68 -3.87 -30.04
CA PHE A 217 -2.53 -2.97 -29.96
C PHE A 217 -2.01 -2.66 -31.36
N SER A 218 -1.81 -1.38 -31.65
CA SER A 218 -1.04 -1.00 -32.82
C SER A 218 0.42 -1.46 -32.62
N PRO A 219 1.12 -1.88 -33.69
CA PRO A 219 2.54 -2.16 -33.56
C PRO A 219 3.30 -0.91 -33.12
N ASP A 220 4.24 -1.10 -32.19
CA ASP A 220 5.13 -0.02 -31.76
C ASP A 220 5.92 0.54 -32.94
N ARG A 221 6.11 1.85 -32.91
CA ARG A 221 7.01 2.53 -33.86
C ARG A 221 8.41 2.52 -33.31
N ASP A 222 9.42 2.49 -34.19
CA ASP A 222 10.85 2.41 -33.83
C ASP A 222 11.30 3.37 -32.72
N TRP A 223 10.69 4.56 -32.64
CA TRP A 223 11.06 5.58 -31.64
C TRP A 223 10.52 5.30 -30.22
N MET A 224 9.45 4.51 -30.08
CA MET A 224 8.77 4.26 -28.80
C MET A 224 9.68 3.51 -27.80
N PRO A 225 10.36 2.41 -28.16
CA PRO A 225 11.28 1.74 -27.22
C PRO A 225 12.58 2.53 -26.95
N GLU A 226 12.92 3.51 -27.80
CA GLU A 226 14.10 4.37 -27.63
C GLU A 226 13.78 5.70 -26.90
N ALA A 227 12.58 5.84 -26.35
CA ALA A 227 12.16 7.05 -25.66
C ALA A 227 12.94 7.26 -24.35
N VAL A 228 13.65 8.38 -24.24
CA VAL A 228 14.32 8.84 -23.03
C VAL A 228 13.55 10.06 -22.54
N LEU A 229 12.83 9.89 -21.44
CA LEU A 229 11.86 10.85 -20.93
C LEU A 229 12.46 11.73 -19.83
N LEU A 230 12.26 13.05 -19.96
CA LEU A 230 12.51 14.02 -18.90
C LEU A 230 11.19 14.54 -18.36
N ALA A 231 10.90 14.29 -17.08
CA ALA A 231 9.71 14.81 -16.41
C ALA A 231 9.99 16.19 -15.77
N LYS A 232 9.08 17.14 -15.96
CA LYS A 232 9.15 18.48 -15.39
C LYS A 232 7.80 18.92 -14.83
N ASN A 233 7.75 19.23 -13.54
CA ASN A 233 6.69 20.08 -12.99
C ASN A 233 6.86 21.48 -13.58
N VAL A 234 5.92 21.89 -14.43
CA VAL A 234 6.11 23.05 -15.31
C VAL A 234 6.30 24.33 -14.52
N TYR A 235 5.45 24.61 -13.53
CA TYR A 235 5.55 25.85 -12.74
C TYR A 235 6.90 25.96 -12.01
N VAL A 236 7.37 24.86 -11.41
CA VAL A 236 8.68 24.80 -10.75
C VAL A 236 9.79 24.98 -11.77
N TRP A 237 9.68 24.34 -12.93
CA TRP A 237 10.69 24.41 -13.98
C TRP A 237 10.81 25.81 -14.58
N LEU A 238 9.70 26.50 -14.84
CA LEU A 238 9.71 27.87 -15.37
C LEU A 238 10.32 28.87 -14.37
N ASP A 239 10.06 28.72 -13.06
CA ASP A 239 10.74 29.51 -12.02
C ASP A 239 12.25 29.22 -11.99
N GLN A 240 12.66 27.94 -12.06
CA GLN A 240 14.08 27.56 -12.14
C GLN A 240 14.76 28.17 -13.37
N LEU A 241 14.13 28.08 -14.54
CA LEU A 241 14.63 28.70 -15.77
C LEU A 241 14.73 30.21 -15.63
N SER A 242 13.74 30.85 -15.00
CA SER A 242 13.75 32.30 -14.77
C SER A 242 15.00 32.74 -14.01
N ARG A 243 15.35 31.98 -12.96
CA ARG A 243 16.55 32.21 -12.14
C ARG A 243 17.83 31.93 -12.92
N SER A 244 17.90 30.82 -13.64
CA SER A 244 19.09 30.42 -14.39
C SER A 244 19.40 31.35 -15.57
N TYR A 245 18.38 31.88 -16.24
CA TYR A 245 18.53 32.76 -17.41
C TYR A 245 18.41 34.25 -17.06
N GLY A 246 18.19 34.59 -15.79
CA GLY A 246 18.18 35.99 -15.31
C GLY A 246 17.04 36.84 -15.87
N ARG A 247 15.93 36.24 -16.31
CA ARG A 247 14.74 36.92 -16.84
C ARG A 247 13.47 36.16 -16.46
N PRO A 248 12.32 36.82 -16.28
CA PRO A 248 11.05 36.11 -16.07
C PRO A 248 10.72 35.20 -17.26
N ILE A 249 10.36 33.95 -16.97
CA ILE A 249 9.83 32.94 -17.89
C ILE A 249 8.60 32.36 -17.19
N ARG A 250 7.42 32.65 -17.74
CA ARG A 250 6.11 32.30 -17.19
C ARG A 250 5.29 31.44 -18.13
N HIS A 251 5.48 31.58 -19.43
CA HIS A 251 4.76 30.82 -20.44
C HIS A 251 5.64 29.75 -21.11
N LEU A 252 4.98 28.74 -21.69
CA LEU A 252 5.65 27.63 -22.39
C LEU A 252 6.45 28.09 -23.61
N ASP A 253 5.98 29.13 -24.31
CA ASP A 253 6.66 29.71 -25.48
C ASP A 253 7.88 30.55 -25.10
N GLU A 254 8.02 30.95 -23.83
CA GLU A 254 9.17 31.72 -23.34
C GLU A 254 10.38 30.84 -22.98
N ILE A 255 10.21 29.51 -22.94
CA ILE A 255 11.30 28.55 -22.72
C ILE A 255 12.43 28.83 -23.74
N PRO A 256 13.66 29.13 -23.28
CA PRO A 256 14.77 29.49 -24.16
C PRO A 256 15.15 28.36 -25.12
N GLU A 257 15.49 28.71 -26.35
CA GLU A 257 15.97 27.73 -27.33
C GLU A 257 17.20 26.97 -26.85
N ARG A 258 18.12 27.66 -26.17
CA ARG A 258 19.33 27.07 -25.58
C ARG A 258 19.00 25.97 -24.57
N GLU A 259 17.87 26.07 -23.88
CA GLU A 259 17.44 25.04 -22.94
C GLU A 259 16.97 23.79 -23.69
N LEU A 260 16.22 23.96 -24.78
CA LEU A 260 15.81 22.85 -25.64
C LEU A 260 17.02 22.21 -26.34
N ASP A 261 18.01 23.01 -26.76
CA ASP A 261 19.27 22.51 -27.31
C ASP A 261 20.01 21.65 -26.28
N ARG A 262 20.05 22.08 -25.01
CA ARG A 262 20.66 21.33 -23.93
C ARG A 262 19.95 20.00 -23.70
N ILE A 263 18.61 20.01 -23.56
CA ILE A 263 17.79 18.81 -23.37
C ILE A 263 18.06 17.79 -24.49
N ALA A 264 18.05 18.25 -25.74
CA ALA A 264 18.34 17.38 -26.88
C ALA A 264 19.82 16.89 -26.89
N GLY A 265 20.77 17.75 -26.54
CA GLY A 265 22.19 17.41 -26.43
C GLY A 265 22.50 16.39 -25.35
N ASP A 266 21.70 16.36 -24.27
CA ASP A 266 21.77 15.37 -23.20
C ASP A 266 21.16 14.01 -23.61
N GLY A 267 20.65 13.87 -24.84
CA GLY A 267 20.08 12.63 -25.38
C GLY A 267 18.62 12.39 -25.01
N ILE A 268 17.94 13.38 -24.42
CA ILE A 268 16.52 13.30 -24.10
C ILE A 268 15.70 13.38 -25.39
N THR A 269 14.76 12.45 -25.57
CA THR A 269 13.92 12.35 -26.77
C THR A 269 12.43 12.63 -26.50
N ALA A 270 12.03 12.74 -25.23
CA ALA A 270 10.69 13.17 -24.81
C ALA A 270 10.72 14.06 -23.55
N LEU A 271 9.87 15.08 -23.51
CA LEU A 271 9.71 16.03 -22.42
C LEU A 271 8.28 15.95 -21.87
N TRP A 272 8.14 15.38 -20.67
CA TRP A 272 6.86 15.27 -19.97
C TRP A 272 6.60 16.52 -19.13
N LEU A 273 5.54 17.23 -19.50
CA LEU A 273 5.08 18.47 -18.89
C LEU A 273 3.96 18.17 -17.88
N ILE A 274 4.31 18.14 -16.59
CA ILE A 274 3.37 17.87 -15.49
C ILE A 274 2.67 19.16 -15.09
N GLY A 275 1.33 19.09 -15.04
CA GLY A 275 0.47 20.17 -14.53
C GLY A 275 0.25 21.33 -15.50
N ILE A 276 0.15 21.03 -16.80
CA ILE A 276 -0.13 22.01 -17.86
C ILE A 276 -1.61 22.35 -18.03
N TRP A 277 -2.50 21.49 -17.55
CA TRP A 277 -3.95 21.65 -17.68
C TRP A 277 -4.47 22.72 -16.74
N ARG A 278 -5.61 23.31 -17.09
CA ARG A 278 -6.35 24.21 -16.22
C ARG A 278 -6.82 23.47 -14.96
N ARG A 279 -6.48 24.01 -13.80
CA ARG A 279 -6.68 23.34 -12.50
C ARG A 279 -7.92 23.87 -11.76
N SER A 280 -8.42 23.03 -10.87
CA SER A 280 -9.53 23.34 -9.96
C SER A 280 -9.23 24.54 -9.06
N HIS A 281 -10.13 25.52 -9.03
CA HIS A 281 -10.05 26.63 -8.08
C HIS A 281 -10.39 26.17 -6.66
N ALA A 282 -11.32 25.22 -6.53
CA ALA A 282 -11.65 24.58 -5.27
C ALA A 282 -10.43 23.88 -4.64
N SER A 283 -9.62 23.15 -5.40
CA SER A 283 -8.37 22.51 -4.91
C SER A 283 -7.41 23.51 -4.27
N GLU A 284 -7.19 24.67 -4.90
CA GLU A 284 -6.38 25.74 -4.32
C GLU A 284 -7.01 26.26 -3.01
N ARG A 285 -8.30 26.55 -3.05
CA ARG A 285 -9.04 27.13 -1.91
C ARG A 285 -9.06 26.20 -0.70
N ILE A 286 -9.25 24.91 -0.90
CA ILE A 286 -9.21 23.89 0.15
C ILE A 286 -7.86 23.93 0.87
N LYS A 287 -6.74 23.90 0.12
CA LYS A 287 -5.40 23.93 0.72
C LYS A 287 -5.15 25.20 1.52
N ARG A 288 -5.64 26.34 1.05
CA ARG A 288 -5.58 27.61 1.79
C ARG A 288 -6.37 27.56 3.09
N LEU A 289 -7.59 27.03 3.05
CA LEU A 289 -8.43 26.85 4.24
C LEU A 289 -7.81 25.88 5.26
N CYS A 290 -7.09 24.86 4.80
CA CYS A 290 -6.36 23.90 5.63
C CYS A 290 -4.99 24.40 6.13
N GLY A 291 -4.69 25.70 6.00
CA GLY A 291 -3.51 26.34 6.58
C GLY A 291 -2.30 26.49 5.65
N ASN A 292 -2.47 26.30 4.34
CA ASN A 292 -1.40 26.50 3.35
C ASN A 292 -1.73 27.66 2.37
N PRO A 293 -1.52 28.92 2.78
CA PRO A 293 -1.93 30.09 1.99
C PRO A 293 -1.20 30.22 0.63
N GLU A 294 0.02 29.68 0.54
CA GLU A 294 0.88 29.75 -0.65
C GLU A 294 0.70 28.54 -1.59
N ALA A 295 -0.13 27.55 -1.22
CA ALA A 295 -0.36 26.38 -2.06
C ALA A 295 -1.12 26.73 -3.34
N ALA A 296 -0.61 26.22 -4.46
CA ALA A 296 -1.34 26.12 -5.71
C ALA A 296 -2.27 24.89 -5.74
N ALA A 297 -3.26 24.92 -6.63
CA ALA A 297 -4.12 23.77 -6.94
C ALA A 297 -3.29 22.53 -7.32
N SER A 298 -3.82 21.35 -6.97
CA SER A 298 -3.23 20.07 -7.37
C SER A 298 -3.14 20.00 -8.89
N ALA A 299 -2.01 19.49 -9.42
CA ALA A 299 -1.83 19.28 -10.85
C ALA A 299 -2.78 18.21 -11.42
N TYR A 300 -3.33 17.34 -10.56
CA TYR A 300 -4.24 16.26 -10.92
C TYR A 300 -5.71 16.57 -10.61
N SER A 301 -6.00 17.69 -9.94
CA SER A 301 -7.37 18.19 -9.80
C SER A 301 -7.71 19.07 -11.02
N ILE A 302 -8.11 18.40 -12.11
CA ILE A 302 -8.33 19.01 -13.43
C ILE A 302 -9.67 19.75 -13.46
N PHE A 303 -9.66 21.05 -13.77
CA PHE A 303 -10.89 21.78 -14.07
C PHE A 303 -11.38 21.47 -15.49
N ASP A 304 -10.44 21.47 -16.44
CA ASP A 304 -10.69 21.17 -17.85
C ASP A 304 -9.39 20.83 -18.60
N TYR A 305 -9.47 20.07 -19.69
CA TYR A 305 -8.32 19.64 -20.51
C TYR A 305 -7.86 20.71 -21.53
N HIS A 306 -7.85 21.97 -21.11
CA HIS A 306 -7.22 23.08 -21.83
C HIS A 306 -5.91 23.48 -21.15
N ILE A 307 -4.95 23.98 -21.93
CA ILE A 307 -3.70 24.49 -21.35
C ILE A 307 -4.00 25.73 -20.52
N ASP A 308 -3.42 25.76 -19.32
CA ASP A 308 -3.65 26.83 -18.35
C ASP A 308 -3.28 28.19 -18.97
N PRO A 309 -4.16 29.20 -18.93
CA PRO A 309 -3.86 30.54 -19.44
C PRO A 309 -2.62 31.16 -18.80
N ASP A 310 -2.31 30.84 -17.55
CA ASP A 310 -1.09 31.33 -16.86
C ASP A 310 0.20 30.77 -17.46
N LEU A 311 0.10 29.71 -18.29
CA LEU A 311 1.19 29.11 -19.05
C LEU A 311 1.22 29.56 -20.52
N GLY A 312 0.33 30.48 -20.91
CA GLY A 312 0.19 31.02 -22.26
C GLY A 312 -0.80 30.26 -23.16
N GLY A 313 -1.54 29.29 -22.62
CA GLY A 313 -2.59 28.55 -23.33
C GLY A 313 -2.09 27.70 -24.50
N ASP A 314 -3.03 27.30 -25.36
CA ASP A 314 -2.78 26.35 -26.46
C ASP A 314 -1.78 26.87 -27.50
N GLU A 315 -1.75 28.19 -27.74
CA GLU A 315 -0.79 28.83 -28.65
C GLU A 315 0.66 28.72 -28.15
N ALA A 316 0.86 28.88 -26.84
CA ALA A 316 2.17 28.75 -26.23
C ALA A 316 2.66 27.28 -26.26
N LEU A 317 1.75 26.33 -26.00
CA LEU A 317 2.04 24.91 -26.16
C LEU A 317 2.46 24.59 -27.59
N GLU A 318 1.72 25.05 -28.60
CA GLU A 318 2.03 24.75 -30.00
C GLU A 318 3.40 25.32 -30.41
N THR A 319 3.72 26.52 -29.93
CA THR A 319 5.03 27.14 -30.16
C THR A 319 6.16 26.33 -29.52
N LEU A 320 5.98 25.85 -28.28
CA LEU A 320 6.92 24.95 -27.63
C LEU A 320 7.05 23.62 -28.39
N ARG A 321 5.93 23.01 -28.77
CA ARG A 321 5.86 21.73 -29.49
C ARG A 321 6.67 21.79 -30.78
N ARG A 322 6.47 22.83 -31.59
CA ARG A 322 7.22 23.05 -32.83
C ARG A 322 8.73 23.20 -32.59
N ARG A 323 9.14 23.99 -31.60
CA ARG A 323 10.57 24.24 -31.28
C ARG A 323 11.26 23.00 -30.70
N ALA A 324 10.57 22.22 -29.88
CA ALA A 324 11.04 20.95 -29.35
C ALA A 324 11.17 19.90 -30.46
N TRP A 325 10.18 19.82 -31.35
CA TRP A 325 10.18 18.87 -32.47
C TRP A 325 11.30 19.12 -33.47
N GLN A 326 11.69 20.38 -33.72
CA GLN A 326 12.87 20.71 -34.52
C GLN A 326 14.17 20.07 -33.98
N ARG A 327 14.20 19.76 -32.69
CA ARG A 327 15.30 19.08 -31.98
C ARG A 327 15.02 17.61 -31.72
N ARG A 328 13.97 17.05 -32.33
CA ARG A 328 13.48 15.67 -32.16
C ARG A 328 13.04 15.31 -30.73
N VAL A 329 12.71 16.32 -29.92
CA VAL A 329 12.13 16.13 -28.59
C VAL A 329 10.61 16.14 -28.72
N ARG A 330 9.97 15.04 -28.34
CA ARG A 330 8.50 14.90 -28.28
C ARG A 330 7.98 15.53 -26.99
N LEU A 331 6.82 16.16 -27.04
CA LEU A 331 6.13 16.54 -25.80
C LEU A 331 5.32 15.36 -25.28
N ALA A 332 5.25 15.25 -23.96
CA ALA A 332 4.41 14.31 -23.25
C ALA A 332 3.59 15.05 -22.17
N CYS A 333 2.45 14.50 -21.80
CA CYS A 333 1.58 15.05 -20.77
C CYS A 333 0.98 13.96 -19.89
N ASP A 334 0.39 14.38 -18.77
CA ASP A 334 -0.53 13.56 -18.00
C ASP A 334 -1.93 13.58 -18.61
N MET A 335 -2.69 12.51 -18.43
CA MET A 335 -4.14 12.47 -18.54
C MET A 335 -4.71 11.72 -17.33
N VAL A 336 -5.78 12.24 -16.74
CA VAL A 336 -6.40 11.69 -15.53
C VAL A 336 -7.77 11.07 -15.91
N PRO A 337 -7.82 9.76 -16.18
CA PRO A 337 -9.08 9.09 -16.51
C PRO A 337 -9.94 8.81 -15.29
N ASN A 338 -9.38 8.77 -14.07
CA ASN A 338 -10.15 8.35 -12.90
C ASN A 338 -11.16 9.41 -12.42
N HIS A 339 -10.76 10.68 -12.43
CA HIS A 339 -11.48 11.73 -11.73
C HIS A 339 -11.27 13.11 -12.39
N MET A 340 -12.12 14.06 -12.02
CA MET A 340 -11.97 15.49 -12.34
C MET A 340 -11.93 16.31 -11.05
N GLY A 341 -11.59 17.59 -11.09
CA GLY A 341 -11.74 18.47 -9.93
C GLY A 341 -13.21 18.62 -9.49
N ILE A 342 -13.46 18.85 -8.19
CA ILE A 342 -14.84 18.96 -7.66
C ILE A 342 -15.63 20.14 -8.26
N ASP A 343 -14.94 21.16 -8.77
CA ASP A 343 -15.52 22.32 -9.46
C ASP A 343 -15.25 22.30 -10.97
N SER A 344 -14.85 21.17 -11.52
CA SER A 344 -14.57 21.02 -12.95
C SER A 344 -15.77 21.37 -13.82
N ARG A 345 -15.52 21.76 -15.07
CA ARG A 345 -16.59 22.01 -16.05
C ARG A 345 -17.57 20.85 -16.13
N TRP A 346 -17.06 19.62 -16.04
CA TRP A 346 -17.88 18.40 -16.09
C TRP A 346 -18.80 18.28 -14.87
N VAL A 347 -18.33 18.55 -13.65
CA VAL A 347 -19.20 18.52 -12.45
C VAL A 347 -20.28 19.61 -12.53
N LEU A 348 -19.94 20.78 -13.07
CA LEU A 348 -20.87 21.89 -13.20
C LEU A 348 -21.95 21.60 -14.25
N GLU A 349 -21.57 21.15 -15.44
CA GLU A 349 -22.42 21.07 -16.63
C GLU A 349 -22.98 19.66 -16.92
N ARG A 350 -22.27 18.60 -16.51
CA ARG A 350 -22.55 17.19 -16.82
C ARG A 350 -22.41 16.30 -15.57
N PRO A 351 -23.13 16.60 -14.46
CA PRO A 351 -22.99 15.86 -13.20
C PRO A 351 -23.36 14.38 -13.30
N GLU A 352 -24.12 13.96 -14.32
CA GLU A 352 -24.49 12.57 -14.58
C GLU A 352 -23.31 11.67 -14.97
N LEU A 353 -22.14 12.25 -15.28
CA LEU A 353 -20.92 11.50 -15.58
C LEU A 353 -20.21 10.98 -14.31
N PHE A 354 -20.65 11.39 -13.13
CA PHE A 354 -19.99 11.13 -11.86
C PHE A 354 -20.77 10.16 -10.98
N LEU A 355 -20.04 9.38 -10.19
CA LEU A 355 -20.64 8.49 -9.21
C LEU A 355 -21.32 9.33 -8.13
N SER A 356 -22.64 9.22 -8.02
CA SER A 356 -23.43 10.06 -7.12
C SER A 356 -24.66 9.35 -6.56
N VAL A 357 -25.14 9.87 -5.42
CA VAL A 357 -26.38 9.45 -4.79
C VAL A 357 -27.27 10.67 -4.46
N PRO A 358 -28.60 10.54 -4.53
CA PRO A 358 -29.53 11.65 -4.30
C PRO A 358 -29.74 11.99 -2.82
N ARG A 359 -29.22 11.17 -1.90
CA ARG A 359 -29.34 11.33 -0.45
C ARG A 359 -27.98 11.14 0.18
N CYS A 360 -27.71 11.87 1.25
CA CYS A 360 -26.43 11.77 1.94
C CYS A 360 -26.24 10.33 2.45
N PRO A 361 -25.16 9.63 2.04
CA PRO A 361 -24.90 8.27 2.48
C PRO A 361 -24.44 8.18 3.94
N TYR A 362 -24.02 9.30 4.54
CA TYR A 362 -23.46 9.37 5.89
C TYR A 362 -24.32 10.28 6.79
N PRO A 363 -25.07 9.74 7.77
CA PRO A 363 -26.01 10.52 8.57
C PRO A 363 -25.37 11.63 9.43
N ASN A 364 -24.07 11.54 9.68
CA ASN A 364 -23.29 12.48 10.47
C ASN A 364 -22.67 13.62 9.62
N TYR A 365 -22.86 13.61 8.29
CA TYR A 365 -22.34 14.66 7.43
C TYR A 365 -23.30 15.85 7.35
N THR A 366 -22.75 17.05 7.48
CA THR A 366 -23.51 18.31 7.59
C THR A 366 -23.30 19.25 6.42
N PHE A 367 -22.11 19.28 5.82
CA PHE A 367 -21.75 20.18 4.70
C PHE A 367 -22.04 21.67 4.99
N ASP A 368 -21.80 22.14 6.22
CA ASP A 368 -22.02 23.53 6.63
C ASP A 368 -20.84 24.45 6.28
N GLY A 369 -19.77 23.87 5.73
CA GLY A 369 -18.57 24.54 5.27
C GLY A 369 -18.80 25.55 4.13
N PRO A 370 -17.74 26.24 3.70
CA PRO A 370 -17.83 27.26 2.68
C PRO A 370 -18.19 26.67 1.31
N ASP A 371 -18.97 27.41 0.52
CA ASP A 371 -19.18 27.09 -0.89
C ASP A 371 -17.88 27.27 -1.67
N LEU A 372 -17.40 26.18 -2.27
CA LEU A 372 -16.17 26.11 -3.05
C LEU A 372 -16.39 26.34 -4.54
N SER A 373 -17.64 26.40 -5.00
CA SER A 373 -17.95 26.60 -6.41
C SER A 373 -17.58 28.00 -6.89
N PRO A 374 -16.94 28.14 -8.06
CA PRO A 374 -16.77 29.44 -8.72
C PRO A 374 -18.03 29.87 -9.49
N ASP A 375 -18.97 28.96 -9.76
CA ASP A 375 -20.21 29.24 -10.49
C ASP A 375 -21.34 29.61 -9.51
N PRO A 376 -22.00 30.79 -9.65
CA PRO A 376 -23.08 31.18 -8.76
C PRO A 376 -24.32 30.28 -8.83
N GLN A 377 -24.46 29.43 -9.85
CA GLN A 377 -25.63 28.58 -10.09
C GLN A 377 -25.48 27.18 -9.51
N VAL A 378 -24.27 26.74 -9.21
CA VAL A 378 -24.00 25.43 -8.59
C VAL A 378 -23.26 25.66 -7.29
N GLY A 379 -23.74 25.09 -6.19
CA GLY A 379 -23.02 25.09 -4.91
C GLY A 379 -22.24 23.80 -4.73
N ILE A 380 -21.00 23.90 -4.24
CA ILE A 380 -20.13 22.76 -3.95
C ILE A 380 -19.65 22.88 -2.51
N PHE A 381 -19.99 21.90 -1.68
CA PHE A 381 -19.69 21.90 -0.25
C PHE A 381 -18.97 20.62 0.12
N LEU A 382 -17.78 20.76 0.70
CA LEU A 382 -17.09 19.64 1.35
C LEU A 382 -17.68 19.38 2.73
N GLU A 383 -17.50 18.15 3.17
CA GLU A 383 -17.88 17.76 4.52
C GLU A 383 -16.95 18.39 5.58
N ASP A 384 -17.54 18.76 6.71
CA ASP A 384 -16.93 19.61 7.72
C ASP A 384 -15.74 18.95 8.42
N HIS A 385 -15.85 17.64 8.65
CA HIS A 385 -14.80 16.83 9.27
C HIS A 385 -13.49 16.76 8.46
N TYR A 386 -13.52 17.15 7.17
CA TYR A 386 -12.30 17.29 6.38
C TYR A 386 -11.43 18.45 6.90
N TYR A 387 -12.04 19.56 7.28
CA TYR A 387 -11.30 20.76 7.71
C TYR A 387 -10.70 20.60 9.09
N ASP A 388 -11.37 19.91 10.02
CA ASP A 388 -10.87 19.62 11.36
C ASP A 388 -10.02 18.32 11.43
N ARG A 389 -9.93 17.59 10.32
CA ARG A 389 -9.15 16.35 10.14
C ARG A 389 -9.63 15.20 11.02
N THR A 390 -10.92 15.15 11.34
CA THR A 390 -11.54 14.05 12.07
C THR A 390 -12.10 12.95 11.16
N ASP A 391 -12.26 13.24 9.86
CA ASP A 391 -12.65 12.27 8.82
C ASP A 391 -12.08 12.69 7.45
N ALA A 392 -11.96 11.76 6.53
CA ALA A 392 -11.48 11.98 5.16
C ALA A 392 -12.59 12.39 4.19
N ALA A 393 -13.84 12.66 4.64
CA ALA A 393 -14.97 13.10 3.81
C ALA A 393 -15.18 12.26 2.53
N VAL A 394 -16.06 11.25 2.55
CA VAL A 394 -16.20 10.31 1.42
C VAL A 394 -16.91 10.91 0.20
N VAL A 395 -17.80 11.88 0.41
CA VAL A 395 -18.58 12.55 -0.63
C VAL A 395 -18.56 14.06 -0.43
N PHE A 396 -18.84 14.81 -1.49
CA PHE A 396 -19.16 16.24 -1.41
C PHE A 396 -20.58 16.50 -1.90
N LYS A 397 -21.18 17.57 -1.39
CA LYS A 397 -22.54 17.99 -1.75
C LYS A 397 -22.50 18.94 -2.94
N ARG A 398 -23.26 18.61 -3.98
CA ARG A 398 -23.57 19.49 -5.12
C ARG A 398 -25.02 19.96 -5.02
N LEU A 399 -25.23 21.27 -5.07
CA LEU A 399 -26.55 21.92 -5.12
C LEU A 399 -26.71 22.61 -6.47
N ASP A 400 -27.61 22.15 -7.32
CA ASP A 400 -28.07 22.94 -8.46
C ASP A 400 -29.06 23.99 -7.95
N ARG A 401 -28.69 25.27 -8.00
CA ARG A 401 -29.53 26.37 -7.50
C ARG A 401 -30.67 26.74 -8.45
N ARG A 402 -30.63 26.29 -9.71
CA ARG A 402 -31.70 26.53 -10.68
C ARG A 402 -32.87 25.58 -10.43
N SER A 403 -32.58 24.30 -10.20
CA SER A 403 -33.60 23.27 -9.94
C SER A 403 -33.88 23.05 -8.45
N GLY A 404 -32.95 23.40 -7.57
CA GLY A 404 -32.96 23.03 -6.16
C GLY A 404 -32.50 21.59 -5.90
N GLU A 405 -32.00 20.90 -6.93
CA GLU A 405 -31.55 19.52 -6.83
C GLU A 405 -30.27 19.42 -5.99
N VAL A 406 -30.27 18.46 -5.06
CA VAL A 406 -29.11 18.12 -4.24
C VAL A 406 -28.67 16.71 -4.57
N SER A 407 -27.37 16.57 -4.84
CA SER A 407 -26.70 15.29 -5.08
C SER A 407 -25.41 15.23 -4.26
N TYR A 408 -24.97 14.02 -3.93
CA TYR A 408 -23.73 13.77 -3.20
C TYR A 408 -22.82 12.95 -4.11
N LEU A 409 -21.71 13.54 -4.52
CA LEU A 409 -20.77 12.96 -5.47
C LEU A 409 -19.60 12.36 -4.69
N TYR A 410 -19.15 11.19 -5.11
CA TYR A 410 -17.99 10.53 -4.51
C TYR A 410 -16.70 11.19 -4.96
N HIS A 411 -15.73 11.25 -4.05
CA HIS A 411 -14.38 11.69 -4.35
C HIS A 411 -13.58 10.63 -5.09
N GLY A 412 -12.57 11.06 -5.86
CA GLY A 412 -11.64 10.16 -6.53
C GLY A 412 -10.88 9.28 -5.54
N ASN A 413 -10.60 8.02 -5.92
CA ASN A 413 -9.83 7.06 -5.13
C ASN A 413 -9.15 6.05 -6.07
N ASP A 414 -7.96 5.55 -5.73
CA ASP A 414 -7.22 4.50 -6.45
C ASP A 414 -7.44 3.08 -5.88
N GLY A 415 -8.35 2.94 -4.91
CA GLY A 415 -8.60 1.70 -4.18
C GLY A 415 -7.69 1.50 -2.96
N THR A 416 -6.77 2.43 -2.66
CA THR A 416 -5.90 2.36 -1.47
C THR A 416 -6.52 2.91 -0.19
N GLY A 417 -7.77 3.39 -0.29
CA GLY A 417 -8.68 3.56 0.86
C GLY A 417 -9.06 5.01 1.14
N MET A 418 -8.13 5.95 1.11
CA MET A 418 -8.45 7.36 1.39
C MET A 418 -8.88 8.12 0.11
N PRO A 419 -10.01 8.85 0.14
CA PRO A 419 -10.44 9.68 -0.97
C PRO A 419 -9.54 10.90 -1.19
N TRP A 420 -9.48 11.38 -2.43
CA TRP A 420 -8.86 12.64 -2.81
C TRP A 420 -9.93 13.76 -2.83
N ASN A 421 -10.05 14.47 -1.71
CA ASN A 421 -11.16 15.40 -1.43
C ASN A 421 -11.29 16.63 -2.33
N ASP A 422 -10.31 16.92 -3.17
CA ASP A 422 -10.39 17.96 -4.20
C ASP A 422 -10.78 17.41 -5.57
N THR A 423 -11.23 16.15 -5.66
CA THR A 423 -11.60 15.48 -6.91
C THR A 423 -12.98 14.82 -6.84
N ALA A 424 -13.58 14.54 -8.00
CA ALA A 424 -14.87 13.87 -8.20
C ALA A 424 -14.68 12.62 -9.08
N GLN A 425 -15.13 11.47 -8.58
CA GLN A 425 -14.97 10.16 -9.23
C GLN A 425 -15.90 10.02 -10.43
N LEU A 426 -15.32 9.66 -11.58
CA LEU A 426 -16.08 9.34 -12.79
C LEU A 426 -16.80 8.00 -12.64
N ASP A 427 -18.04 7.92 -13.11
CA ASP A 427 -18.84 6.69 -13.13
C ASP A 427 -18.60 5.91 -14.42
N TYR A 428 -17.67 4.96 -14.39
CA TYR A 428 -17.38 4.08 -15.52
C TYR A 428 -18.47 3.04 -15.82
N LEU A 429 -19.50 2.88 -14.97
CA LEU A 429 -20.67 2.06 -15.31
C LEU A 429 -21.55 2.77 -16.34
N ASN A 430 -21.55 4.11 -16.34
CA ASN A 430 -22.27 4.92 -17.30
C ASN A 430 -21.57 4.94 -18.68
N PRO A 431 -22.23 4.47 -19.77
CA PRO A 431 -21.66 4.53 -21.12
C PRO A 431 -21.31 5.95 -21.60
N ALA A 432 -22.05 6.96 -21.16
CA ALA A 432 -21.79 8.34 -21.56
C ALA A 432 -20.49 8.87 -20.95
N THR A 433 -20.12 8.39 -19.75
CA THR A 433 -18.84 8.70 -19.11
C THR A 433 -17.68 8.11 -19.89
N ARG A 434 -17.79 6.83 -20.29
CA ARG A 434 -16.77 6.17 -21.10
C ARG A 434 -16.53 6.90 -22.42
N GLU A 435 -17.60 7.33 -23.09
CA GLU A 435 -17.50 8.12 -24.32
C GLU A 435 -16.84 9.48 -24.09
N ALA A 436 -17.27 10.22 -23.06
CA ALA A 436 -16.69 11.54 -22.74
C ALA A 436 -15.19 11.46 -22.41
N VAL A 437 -14.78 10.43 -21.67
CA VAL A 437 -13.37 10.17 -21.38
C VAL A 437 -12.61 9.81 -22.65
N LEU A 438 -13.16 8.95 -23.51
CA LEU A 438 -12.54 8.59 -24.80
C LEU A 438 -12.31 9.82 -25.67
N GLU A 439 -13.32 10.70 -25.78
CA GLU A 439 -13.20 11.97 -26.52
C GLU A 439 -12.07 12.85 -25.96
N ALA A 440 -11.99 13.00 -24.63
CA ALA A 440 -10.92 13.75 -23.98
C ALA A 440 -9.53 13.14 -24.25
N ILE A 441 -9.41 11.81 -24.19
CA ILE A 441 -8.16 11.10 -24.52
C ILE A 441 -7.75 11.37 -25.97
N LEU A 442 -8.69 11.29 -26.91
CA LEU A 442 -8.44 11.55 -28.32
C LEU A 442 -8.04 13.01 -28.57
N GLU A 443 -8.62 13.95 -27.84
CA GLU A 443 -8.21 15.35 -27.89
C GLU A 443 -6.78 15.54 -27.39
N VAL A 444 -6.44 15.01 -26.21
CA VAL A 444 -5.08 15.04 -25.66
C VAL A 444 -4.07 14.41 -26.63
N ALA A 445 -4.42 13.26 -27.23
CA ALA A 445 -3.56 12.53 -28.18
C ALA A 445 -3.29 13.28 -29.49
N ARG A 446 -4.11 14.27 -29.86
CA ARG A 446 -3.82 15.14 -31.01
C ARG A 446 -2.64 16.07 -30.75
N HIS A 447 -2.39 16.42 -29.49
CA HIS A 447 -1.33 17.34 -29.09
C HIS A 447 -0.07 16.61 -28.62
N PHE A 448 -0.23 15.48 -27.94
CA PHE A 448 0.84 14.76 -27.27
C PHE A 448 1.02 13.34 -27.82
N PRO A 449 2.16 13.02 -28.44
CA PRO A 449 2.46 11.66 -28.91
C PRO A 449 2.80 10.67 -27.78
N VAL A 450 3.00 11.16 -26.55
CA VAL A 450 3.25 10.35 -25.35
C VAL A 450 2.32 10.86 -24.26
N ILE A 451 1.50 9.97 -23.70
CA ILE A 451 0.55 10.30 -22.64
C ILE A 451 0.80 9.34 -21.49
N ARG A 452 0.95 9.89 -20.28
CA ARG A 452 0.95 9.12 -19.04
C ARG A 452 -0.46 9.18 -18.47
N PHE A 453 -1.09 8.02 -18.30
CA PHE A 453 -2.39 7.92 -17.63
C PHE A 453 -2.21 7.80 -16.11
N ASP A 454 -2.88 8.66 -15.35
CA ASP A 454 -2.83 8.71 -13.88
C ASP A 454 -3.97 7.89 -13.26
N ALA A 455 -3.65 6.97 -12.33
CA ALA A 455 -4.65 6.12 -11.67
C ALA A 455 -5.63 5.44 -12.65
N ALA A 456 -5.08 4.87 -13.73
CA ALA A 456 -5.83 4.29 -14.86
C ALA A 456 -6.48 2.94 -14.53
#